data_AF-A0A7W2FF37-F1
#
_entry.id   AF-A0A7W2FF37-F1
#
_cell.length_a   1.000
_cell.length_b   1.000
_cell.length_c   1.000
_cell.angle_alpha   90.00
_cell.angle_beta   90.00
_cell.angle_gamma   90.00
#
_symmetry.space_group_name_H-M   'P 1'
#
loop_
_entity.id
_entity.type
_entity.pdbx_description
1 polymer ?
#
loop_
_entity_poly.entity_id
_entity_poly.type
_entity_poly.pdbx_seq_one_letter_code
_entity_poly.pdbx_strand_id
1 'polypeptide(L)'
;MQADFDRFGIPVENIKAAERWATKQRGRYQYHTRVPTRKEVSLLSPQELAPLLIGWMVHSPTEIIPSRVQVELVLELLNQRQDVADLSSLVAMCRNYIGGQ
;
A
#
# COMPACT_ATOMS: atom_id res chain seq x y z
N MET A 1 12.10 14.89 -1.96
CA MET A 1 11.35 15.14 -3.20
C MET A 1 11.23 13.91 -4.09
N GLN A 2 12.27 13.10 -4.31
CA GLN A 2 12.15 11.90 -5.18
C GLN A 2 11.52 10.68 -4.48
N ALA A 3 11.68 10.55 -3.17
CA ALA A 3 11.12 9.45 -2.38
C ALA A 3 9.58 9.51 -2.23
N ASP A 4 8.99 10.70 -2.25
CA ASP A 4 7.54 10.88 -2.13
C ASP A 4 6.81 10.35 -3.37
N PHE A 5 7.34 10.57 -4.58
CA PHE A 5 6.77 10.03 -5.82
C PHE A 5 6.82 8.51 -5.91
N ASP A 6 7.88 7.92 -5.36
CA ASP A 6 8.08 6.47 -5.33
C ASP A 6 7.03 5.77 -4.44
N ARG A 7 6.52 6.44 -3.40
CA ARG A 7 5.45 5.93 -2.52
C ARG A 7 4.09 6.52 -2.86
N PHE A 8 3.80 6.61 -4.16
CA PHE A 8 2.52 7.08 -4.68
C PHE A 8 2.13 8.50 -4.19
N GLY A 9 3.13 9.35 -3.94
CA GLY A 9 2.91 10.71 -3.47
C GLY A 9 2.66 10.85 -1.96
N ILE A 10 2.79 9.78 -1.16
CA ILE A 10 2.68 9.89 0.29
C ILE A 10 3.90 10.65 0.83
N PRO A 11 3.68 11.78 1.55
CA PRO A 11 4.75 12.54 2.15
C PRO A 11 5.55 11.71 3.15
N VAL A 12 6.88 11.82 3.15
CA VAL A 12 7.73 11.19 4.17
C VAL A 12 7.32 11.58 5.60
N GLU A 13 6.79 12.80 5.78
CA GLU A 13 6.29 13.29 7.07
C GLU A 13 5.08 12.49 7.58
N ASN A 14 4.17 12.08 6.69
CA ASN A 14 3.02 11.24 7.02
C ASN A 14 3.47 9.85 7.46
N ILE A 15 4.47 9.29 6.79
CA ILE A 15 5.04 7.98 7.14
C ILE A 15 5.67 8.04 8.53
N LYS A 16 6.47 9.08 8.80
CA LYS A 16 7.03 9.31 10.15
C LYS A 16 5.94 9.57 11.21
N ALA A 17 4.83 10.19 10.84
CA ALA A 17 3.70 10.40 11.74
C ALA A 17 3.00 9.07 12.05
N ALA A 18 2.72 8.24 11.04
CA ALA A 18 2.18 6.89 11.16
C ALA A 18 3.04 6.01 12.08
N GLU A 19 4.37 6.01 11.91
CA GLU A 19 5.28 5.25 12.77
C GLU A 19 5.26 5.71 14.23
N ARG A 20 5.26 7.03 14.45
CA ARG A 20 5.16 7.61 15.81
C ARG A 20 3.83 7.27 16.46
N TRP A 21 2.74 7.34 15.71
CA TRP A 21 1.41 7.03 16.20
C TRP A 21 1.26 5.54 16.53
N ALA A 22 1.68 4.66 15.63
CA ALA A 22 1.65 3.21 15.84
C ALA A 22 2.49 2.79 17.05
N THR A 23 3.66 3.42 17.26
CA THR A 23 4.50 3.18 18.44
C THR A 23 3.78 3.54 19.74
N LYS A 24 3.01 4.64 19.76
CA LYS A 24 2.18 5.02 20.92
C LYS A 24 1.01 4.06 21.15
N GLN A 25 0.49 3.44 20.10
CA GLN A 25 -0.66 2.51 20.15
C GLN A 25 -0.28 1.03 20.24
N ARG A 26 1.02 0.72 20.27
CA ARG A 26 1.59 -0.63 20.12
C ARG A 26 1.10 -1.66 21.15
N GLY A 27 0.53 -1.20 22.28
CA GLY A 27 -0.05 -2.06 23.31
C GLY A 27 -1.50 -2.50 23.06
N ARG A 28 -2.20 -1.95 22.05
CA ARG A 28 -3.61 -2.27 21.77
C ARG A 28 -3.85 -2.89 20.41
N TYR A 29 -3.12 -2.47 19.38
CA TYR A 29 -3.29 -2.96 18.01
C TYR A 29 -1.96 -2.95 17.24
N GLN A 30 -1.79 -3.89 16.31
CA GLN A 30 -0.67 -3.87 15.35
C GLN A 30 -1.14 -3.17 14.07
N TYR A 31 -0.59 -1.98 13.83
CA TYR A 31 -0.84 -1.21 12.61
C TYR A 31 0.26 -1.41 11.58
N HIS A 32 -0.12 -1.40 10.31
CA HIS A 32 0.81 -1.48 9.20
C HIS A 32 1.25 -0.07 8.78
N THR A 33 2.50 0.29 9.09
CA THR A 33 3.04 1.64 8.85
C THR A 33 3.88 1.75 7.57
N ARG A 34 4.01 0.67 6.82
CA ARG A 34 4.84 0.63 5.61
C ARG A 34 3.99 0.92 4.38
N VAL A 35 4.42 1.91 3.61
CA VAL A 35 3.84 2.21 2.29
C VAL A 35 4.68 1.50 1.24
N PRO A 36 4.10 0.73 0.31
CA PRO A 36 4.85 0.12 -0.78
C PRO A 36 5.42 1.19 -1.71
N THR A 37 6.58 0.90 -2.26
CA THR A 37 7.15 1.67 -3.36
C THR A 37 6.63 1.17 -4.71
N ARG A 38 6.66 2.02 -5.74
CA ARG A 38 6.34 1.62 -7.12
C ARG A 38 7.21 0.43 -7.56
N LYS A 39 8.50 0.49 -7.23
CA LYS A 39 9.46 -0.58 -7.53
C LYS A 39 9.06 -1.91 -6.89
N GLU A 40 8.61 -1.89 -5.65
CA GLU A 40 8.16 -3.10 -4.96
C GLU A 40 6.88 -3.68 -5.56
N VAL A 41 5.90 -2.83 -5.88
CA VAL A 41 4.68 -3.29 -6.56
C VAL A 41 5.01 -3.98 -7.88
N SER A 42 6.00 -3.50 -8.62
CA SER A 42 6.41 -4.09 -9.89
C SER A 42 7.30 -5.34 -9.77
N LEU A 43 8.10 -5.48 -8.71
CA LEU A 43 9.18 -6.49 -8.64
C LEU A 43 9.02 -7.55 -7.55
N LEU A 44 8.29 -7.26 -6.45
CA LEU A 44 8.15 -8.24 -5.38
C LEU A 44 7.33 -9.44 -5.85
N SER A 45 7.70 -10.63 -5.37
CA SER A 45 6.89 -11.83 -5.61
C SER A 45 5.47 -11.66 -5.06
N PRO A 46 4.47 -12.39 -5.59
CA PRO A 46 3.10 -12.35 -5.05
C PRO A 46 3.02 -12.60 -3.54
N GLN A 47 3.88 -13.50 -3.03
CA GLN A 47 3.94 -13.86 -1.61
C GLN A 47 4.43 -12.70 -0.71
N GLU A 48 5.37 -11.89 -1.20
CA GLU A 48 5.88 -10.73 -0.47
C GLU A 48 5.00 -9.49 -0.66
N LEU A 49 4.43 -9.33 -1.86
CA LEU A 49 3.62 -8.17 -2.19
C LEU A 49 2.25 -8.20 -1.49
N ALA A 50 1.63 -9.38 -1.36
CA ALA A 50 0.31 -9.52 -0.77
C ALA A 50 0.21 -8.95 0.67
N PRO A 51 1.04 -9.39 1.65
CA PRO A 51 0.94 -8.86 3.01
C PRO A 51 1.27 -7.36 3.09
N LEU A 52 2.11 -6.84 2.19
CA LEU A 52 2.43 -5.42 2.11
C LEU A 52 1.23 -4.59 1.65
N LEU A 53 0.60 -4.98 0.54
CA LEU A 53 -0.55 -4.27 -0.01
C LEU A 53 -1.79 -4.39 0.88
N ILE A 54 -2.09 -5.59 1.39
CA ILE A 54 -3.21 -5.82 2.31
C ILE A 54 -3.00 -5.01 3.59
N GLY A 55 -1.78 -5.05 4.16
CA GLY A 55 -1.43 -4.27 5.33
C GLY A 55 -1.68 -2.78 5.13
N TRP A 56 -1.20 -2.24 4.00
CA TRP A 56 -1.38 -0.82 3.69
C TRP A 56 -2.84 -0.42 3.43
N MET A 57 -3.62 -1.25 2.72
CA MET A 57 -5.01 -0.91 2.41
C MET A 57 -5.98 -1.10 3.59
N VAL A 58 -5.74 -2.09 4.46
CA VAL A 58 -6.70 -2.53 5.49
C VAL A 58 -6.27 -2.14 6.90
N HIS A 59 -4.96 -2.10 7.18
CA HIS A 59 -4.43 -1.97 8.54
C HIS A 59 -3.57 -0.72 8.75
N SER A 60 -3.65 0.24 7.83
CA SER A 60 -2.87 1.46 7.94
C SER A 60 -3.45 2.46 8.95
N PRO A 61 -2.58 3.19 9.66
CA PRO A 61 -3.00 4.34 10.44
C PRO A 61 -3.44 5.48 9.50
N THR A 62 -4.31 6.35 10.02
CA THR A 62 -5.02 7.39 9.27
C THR A 62 -4.11 8.25 8.39
N GLU A 63 -2.88 8.51 8.83
CA GLU A 63 -1.91 9.36 8.14
C GLU A 63 -1.45 8.81 6.78
N ILE A 64 -1.55 7.49 6.58
CA ILE A 64 -1.07 6.81 5.35
C ILE A 64 -2.12 5.91 4.71
N ILE A 65 -3.39 5.99 5.12
CA ILE A 65 -4.47 5.28 4.42
C ILE A 65 -4.42 5.70 2.94
N PRO A 66 -4.34 4.74 2.00
CA PRO A 66 -4.24 5.09 0.59
C PRO A 66 -5.48 5.81 0.10
N SER A 67 -5.30 6.84 -0.73
CA SER A 67 -6.42 7.41 -1.48
C SER A 67 -6.81 6.51 -2.65
N ARG A 68 -8.02 6.69 -3.17
CA ARG A 68 -8.49 5.99 -4.38
C ARG A 68 -7.50 6.11 -5.54
N VAL A 69 -6.99 7.32 -5.78
CA VAL A 69 -6.01 7.61 -6.85
C VAL A 69 -4.72 6.82 -6.64
N GLN A 70 -4.27 6.65 -5.40
CA GLN A 70 -3.06 5.88 -5.10
C GLN A 70 -3.25 4.39 -5.38
N VAL A 71 -4.42 3.84 -5.06
CA VAL A 71 -4.75 2.44 -5.37
C VAL A 71 -4.94 2.23 -6.88
N GLU A 72 -5.47 3.22 -7.62
CA GLU A 72 -5.51 3.19 -9.08
C GLU A 72 -4.10 3.07 -9.68
N LEU A 73 -3.14 3.86 -9.19
CA LEU A 73 -1.74 3.77 -9.62
C LEU A 73 -1.10 2.41 -9.30
N VAL A 74 -1.44 1.79 -8.16
CA VAL A 74 -1.00 0.42 -7.84
C VAL A 74 -1.57 -0.57 -8.83
N LEU A 75 -2.88 -0.47 -9.09
CA LEU A 75 -3.59 -1.35 -10.03
C LEU A 75 -3.00 -1.26 -11.44
N GLU A 76 -2.65 -0.06 -11.91
CA GLU A 76 -1.95 0.13 -13.18
C GLU A 76 -0.63 -0.64 -13.23
N LEU A 77 0.19 -0.56 -12.17
CA LEU A 77 1.46 -1.29 -12.10
C LEU A 77 1.26 -2.80 -12.04
N LEU A 78 0.27 -3.29 -11.29
CA LEU A 78 -0.05 -4.72 -11.22
C LEU A 78 -0.46 -5.27 -12.59
N ASN A 79 -1.26 -4.51 -13.36
CA ASN A 79 -1.70 -4.94 -14.70
C ASN A 79 -0.57 -4.98 -15.74
N GLN A 80 0.57 -4.33 -15.48
CA GLN A 80 1.75 -4.37 -16.35
C GLN A 80 2.66 -5.57 -16.08
N ARG A 81 2.41 -6.33 -15.01
CA ARG A 81 3.22 -7.48 -14.63
C ARG A 81 2.93 -8.70 -15.50
N GLN A 82 3.96 -9.47 -15.78
CA GLN A 82 3.83 -10.73 -16.53
C GLN A 82 3.10 -11.81 -15.74
N ASP A 83 3.24 -11.79 -14.41
CA ASP A 83 2.61 -12.72 -13.45
C ASP A 83 1.28 -12.18 -12.89
N VAL A 84 0.61 -11.25 -13.60
CA VAL A 84 -0.66 -10.65 -13.13
C VAL A 84 -1.75 -11.68 -12.85
N ALA A 85 -1.73 -12.84 -13.52
CA ALA A 85 -2.67 -13.93 -13.27
C ALA A 85 -2.57 -14.47 -11.83
N ASP A 86 -1.34 -14.59 -11.31
CA ASP A 86 -1.05 -15.01 -9.94
C ASP A 86 -1.40 -13.93 -8.90
N LEU A 87 -1.59 -12.68 -9.34
CA LEU A 87 -1.96 -11.53 -8.53
C LEU A 87 -3.47 -11.20 -8.59
N SER A 88 -4.27 -12.05 -9.22
CA SER A 88 -5.71 -11.82 -9.46
C SER A 88 -6.48 -11.41 -8.20
N SER A 89 -6.20 -12.02 -7.04
CA SER A 89 -6.81 -11.65 -5.76
C SER A 89 -6.45 -10.22 -5.31
N LEU A 90 -5.20 -9.79 -5.50
CA LEU A 90 -4.76 -8.42 -5.18
C LEU A 90 -5.34 -7.40 -6.15
N VAL A 91 -5.42 -7.74 -7.43
CA VAL A 91 -6.06 -6.93 -8.47
C VAL A 91 -7.54 -6.72 -8.12
N ALA A 92 -8.25 -7.78 -7.74
CA ALA A 92 -9.65 -7.70 -7.32
C ALA A 92 -9.81 -6.84 -6.05
N MET A 93 -8.94 -7.00 -5.06
CA MET A 93 -8.95 -6.18 -3.85
C MET A 93 -8.75 -4.68 -4.17
N CYS A 94 -7.78 -4.34 -5.03
CA CYS A 94 -7.56 -2.95 -5.45
C CYS A 94 -8.81 -2.39 -6.15
N ARG A 95 -9.45 -3.16 -7.04
CA ARG A 95 -10.68 -2.75 -7.72
C ARG A 95 -11.84 -2.51 -6.75
N ASN A 96 -12.00 -3.38 -5.74
CA ASN A 96 -13.03 -3.22 -4.72
C ASN A 96 -12.78 -1.97 -3.87
N TYR A 97 -11.53 -1.73 -3.45
CA TYR A 97 -11.14 -0.54 -2.70
C TYR A 97 -11.46 0.74 -3.49
N ILE A 98 -11.12 0.76 -4.78
CA ILE A 98 -11.44 1.87 -5.68
C ILE A 98 -12.96 2.04 -5.80
N GLY A 99 -13.71 0.95 -5.95
CA GLY A 99 -15.16 0.94 -6.10
C GLY A 99 -15.97 1.45 -4.90
N GLY A 100 -15.35 1.62 -3.74
CA GLY A 100 -16.00 2.17 -2.54
C GLY A 100 -16.85 1.17 -1.75
N GLN A 101 -16.44 -0.11 -1.74
CA GLN A 101 -16.97 -1.10 -0.79
C GLN A 101 -16.20 -1.07 0.53
#